data_AF-A0A847HQK8-F1
#
_entry.id   AF-A0A847HQK8-F1
#
_cell.length_a   1.000
_cell.length_b   1.000
_cell.length_c   1.000
_cell.angle_alpha   90.00
_cell.angle_beta   90.00
_cell.angle_gamma   90.00
#
_symmetry.space_group_name_H-M   'P 1'
#
loop_
_entity.id
_entity.type
_entity.pdbx_description
1 polymer ?
#
loop_
_entity_poly.entity_id
_entity_poly.type
_entity_poly.pdbx_seq_one_letter_code
_entity_poly.pdbx_strand_id
1 'polypeptide(L)'
;MEPADFAVRIEEVMTEECSSYECVLVDDDEIGRLWTFVIEDTFSGYLSVDDNEESLKVRTVTVGINLKDITGASREELLELFARNAGLVSANFSVMKFPVAADAEEEPLIIDEGEDVDFAGDEAEPELHDMLIIQTRLPFEAFAPEDFGGYIQNLLFQADLQLTQADDDEEGGLTDFDEDDELDDDFDD
;
A
#
# COMPACT_ATOMS: atom_id res chain seq x y z
N MET A 1 2.22 6.96 -25.16
CA MET A 1 0.77 6.77 -24.96
C MET A 1 0.21 8.07 -24.41
N GLU A 2 -0.93 8.56 -24.91
CA GLU A 2 -1.56 9.75 -24.33
C GLU A 2 -2.25 9.37 -23.00
N PRO A 3 -2.35 10.29 -22.02
CA PRO A 3 -3.00 9.99 -20.73
C PRO A 3 -4.46 9.51 -20.85
N ALA A 4 -5.20 9.97 -21.86
CA ALA A 4 -6.57 9.50 -22.09
C ALA A 4 -6.61 8.02 -22.53
N ASP A 5 -5.70 7.62 -23.43
CA ASP A 5 -5.56 6.21 -23.83
C ASP A 5 -5.14 5.34 -22.64
N PHE A 6 -4.24 5.87 -21.81
CA PHE A 6 -3.80 5.21 -20.58
C PHE A 6 -4.97 4.98 -19.61
N ALA A 7 -5.77 6.00 -19.35
CA ALA A 7 -6.92 5.93 -18.46
C ALA A 7 -7.94 4.89 -18.91
N VAL A 8 -8.29 4.88 -20.19
CA VAL A 8 -9.19 3.85 -20.76
C VAL A 8 -8.59 2.46 -20.58
N ARG A 9 -7.29 2.32 -20.87
CA ARG A 9 -6.64 1.02 -20.87
C ARG A 9 -6.47 0.45 -19.46
N ILE A 10 -6.13 1.30 -18.48
CA ILE A 10 -6.01 0.84 -17.09
C ILE A 10 -7.36 0.47 -16.51
N GLU A 11 -8.44 1.18 -16.87
CA GLU A 11 -9.79 0.83 -16.45
C GLU A 11 -10.28 -0.49 -17.06
N GLU A 12 -9.91 -0.79 -18.31
CA GLU A 12 -10.14 -2.12 -18.91
C GLU A 12 -9.45 -3.21 -18.09
N VAL A 13 -8.17 -3.03 -17.75
CA VAL A 13 -7.41 -4.00 -16.95
C VAL A 13 -7.97 -4.13 -15.53
N MET A 14 -8.29 -3.03 -14.87
CA MET A 14 -8.88 -3.05 -13.52
C MET A 14 -10.26 -3.71 -13.51
N THR A 15 -11.04 -3.59 -14.58
CA THR A 15 -12.32 -4.31 -14.73
C THR A 15 -12.12 -5.82 -14.80
N GLU A 16 -11.00 -6.28 -15.35
CA GLU A 16 -10.67 -7.70 -15.46
C GLU A 16 -10.02 -8.28 -14.19
N GLU A 17 -9.19 -7.48 -13.50
CA GLU A 17 -8.35 -7.96 -12.40
C GLU A 17 -8.85 -7.60 -10.99
N CYS A 18 -9.70 -6.57 -10.84
CA CYS A 18 -10.17 -6.10 -9.54
C CYS A 18 -11.62 -6.51 -9.26
N SER A 19 -11.95 -6.77 -7.99
CA SER A 19 -13.34 -6.95 -7.53
C SER A 19 -14.14 -5.66 -7.65
N SER A 20 -13.50 -4.52 -7.36
CA SER A 20 -14.06 -3.20 -7.57
C SER A 20 -12.93 -2.18 -7.76
N TYR A 21 -13.22 -1.09 -8.46
CA TYR A 21 -12.33 0.06 -8.58
C TYR A 21 -13.14 1.34 -8.68
N GLU A 22 -12.54 2.45 -8.28
CA GLU A 22 -13.10 3.80 -8.39
C GLU A 22 -12.03 4.74 -8.95
N CYS A 23 -12.39 5.52 -9.96
CA CYS A 23 -11.56 6.59 -10.49
C CYS A 23 -11.90 7.88 -9.75
N VAL A 24 -10.94 8.41 -9.00
CA VAL A 24 -11.09 9.66 -8.26
C VAL A 24 -10.70 10.81 -9.18
N LEU A 25 -11.69 11.60 -9.57
CA LEU A 25 -11.51 12.82 -10.35
C LEU A 25 -11.19 13.96 -9.38
N VAL A 26 -9.97 14.51 -9.46
CA VAL A 26 -9.52 15.60 -8.59
C VAL A 26 -10.05 16.95 -9.09
N ASP A 27 -10.24 17.09 -10.42
CA ASP A 27 -10.83 18.26 -11.08
C ASP A 27 -11.67 17.80 -12.29
N ASP A 28 -12.72 18.56 -12.64
CA ASP A 28 -13.63 18.24 -13.77
C ASP A 28 -12.91 18.15 -15.13
N ASP A 29 -11.72 18.74 -15.25
CA ASP A 29 -10.88 18.74 -16.47
C ASP A 29 -9.76 17.67 -16.44
N GLU A 30 -9.60 16.93 -15.34
CA GLU A 30 -8.52 15.97 -15.13
C GLU A 30 -9.01 14.52 -15.19
N ILE A 31 -8.80 13.88 -16.34
CA ILE A 31 -9.14 12.47 -16.53
C ILE A 31 -8.05 11.59 -15.93
N GLY A 32 -8.43 10.68 -15.03
CA GLY A 32 -7.63 9.51 -14.66
C GLY A 32 -6.28 9.85 -14.02
N ARG A 33 -6.32 10.45 -12.82
CA ARG A 33 -5.10 10.70 -12.03
C ARG A 33 -4.93 9.77 -10.85
N LEU A 34 -6.04 9.30 -10.28
CA LEU A 34 -6.02 8.43 -9.12
C LEU A 34 -7.12 7.39 -9.29
N TRP A 35 -6.75 6.14 -9.12
CA TRP A 35 -7.68 5.03 -9.03
C TRP A 35 -7.46 4.36 -7.69
N THR A 36 -8.55 4.05 -7.00
CA THR A 36 -8.54 3.12 -5.86
C THR A 36 -9.13 1.80 -6.34
N PHE A 37 -8.62 0.69 -5.82
CA PHE A 37 -9.07 -0.63 -6.24
C PHE A 37 -9.08 -1.62 -5.07
N VAL A 38 -9.90 -2.66 -5.21
CA VAL A 38 -10.00 -3.79 -4.29
C VAL A 38 -9.86 -5.08 -5.10
N ILE A 39 -9.01 -5.98 -4.63
CA ILE A 39 -8.69 -7.27 -5.26
C ILE A 39 -9.16 -8.38 -4.32
N GLU A 40 -9.98 -9.29 -4.85
CA GLU A 40 -10.51 -10.47 -4.16
C GLU A 40 -11.13 -10.17 -2.78
N ASP A 41 -11.71 -8.96 -2.62
CA ASP A 41 -12.25 -8.43 -1.36
C ASP A 41 -11.27 -8.46 -0.17
N THR A 42 -9.97 -8.62 -0.45
CA THR A 42 -8.93 -8.86 0.55
C THR A 42 -7.91 -7.72 0.57
N PHE A 43 -7.44 -7.31 -0.61
CA PHE A 43 -6.41 -6.28 -0.73
C PHE A 43 -7.00 -5.01 -1.32
N SER A 44 -6.72 -3.87 -0.70
CA SER A 44 -7.04 -2.56 -1.27
C SER A 44 -5.76 -1.84 -1.64
N GLY A 45 -5.84 -0.99 -2.66
CA GLY A 45 -4.70 -0.23 -3.14
C GLY A 45 -5.11 0.96 -3.97
N TYR A 46 -4.10 1.60 -4.54
CA TYR A 46 -4.28 2.75 -5.41
C TYR A 46 -3.24 2.77 -6.54
N LEU A 47 -3.63 3.38 -7.66
CA LEU A 47 -2.76 3.74 -8.75
C LEU A 47 -2.88 5.25 -8.95
N SER A 48 -1.76 5.96 -8.94
CA SER A 48 -1.74 7.41 -9.16
C SER A 48 -0.79 7.79 -10.29
N VAL A 49 -1.14 8.87 -10.99
CA VAL A 49 -0.36 9.47 -12.07
C VAL A 49 -0.06 10.91 -11.67
N ASP A 50 1.19 11.15 -11.29
CA ASP A 50 1.65 12.47 -10.86
C ASP A 50 2.44 13.18 -11.96
N ASP A 51 2.07 14.43 -12.23
CA ASP A 51 2.86 15.35 -13.05
C ASP A 51 3.86 16.11 -12.17
N ASN A 52 5.10 15.63 -12.12
CA ASN A 52 6.17 16.29 -11.36
C ASN A 52 6.78 17.47 -12.13
N GLU A 53 5.97 18.42 -12.60
CA GLU A 53 6.42 19.56 -13.41
C GLU A 53 7.46 20.43 -12.67
N GLU A 54 7.34 20.54 -11.35
CA GLU A 54 8.21 21.39 -10.53
C GLU A 54 9.58 20.77 -10.22
N SER A 55 9.70 19.44 -10.20
CA SER A 55 10.92 18.76 -9.76
C SER A 55 11.66 18.11 -10.95
N LEU A 56 11.19 16.95 -11.37
CA LEU A 56 11.87 16.10 -12.34
C LEU A 56 11.41 16.34 -13.78
N LYS A 57 10.30 17.07 -13.98
CA LYS A 57 9.63 17.26 -15.28
C LYS A 57 9.29 15.93 -15.97
N VAL A 58 9.10 14.89 -15.16
CA VAL A 58 8.74 13.55 -15.62
C VAL A 58 7.46 13.15 -14.90
N ARG A 59 6.47 12.73 -15.68
CA ARG A 59 5.25 12.11 -15.17
C ARG A 59 5.59 10.74 -14.59
N THR A 60 5.05 10.42 -13.42
CA THR A 60 5.30 9.14 -12.75
C THR A 60 4.00 8.41 -12.49
N VAL A 61 4.05 7.08 -12.58
CA VAL A 61 2.98 6.20 -12.11
C VAL A 61 3.42 5.62 -10.77
N THR A 62 2.56 5.68 -9.77
CA THR A 62 2.75 5.04 -8.48
C THR A 62 1.65 4.01 -8.29
N VAL A 63 2.03 2.77 -7.96
CA VAL A 63 1.09 1.71 -7.57
C VAL A 63 1.38 1.36 -6.12
N GLY A 64 0.37 1.46 -5.27
CA GLY A 64 0.47 1.17 -3.84
C GLY A 64 -0.60 0.20 -3.38
N ILE A 65 -0.25 -0.65 -2.41
CA ILE A 65 -1.15 -1.61 -1.76
C ILE A 65 -1.15 -1.33 -0.26
N ASN A 66 -2.35 -1.26 0.32
CA ASN A 66 -2.56 -1.12 1.75
C ASN A 66 -2.32 -2.47 2.43
N LEU A 67 -1.48 -2.49 3.47
CA LEU A 67 -1.07 -3.71 4.14
C LEU A 67 -1.66 -3.83 5.54
N LYS A 68 -1.48 -2.81 6.38
CA LYS A 68 -1.83 -2.88 7.80
C LYS A 68 -2.05 -1.49 8.40
N ASP A 69 -2.97 -1.37 9.34
CA ASP A 69 -3.07 -0.21 10.23
C ASP A 69 -1.92 -0.20 11.26
N ILE A 70 -1.22 0.93 11.35
CA ILE A 70 -0.08 1.16 12.23
C ILE A 70 -0.27 2.40 13.10
N THR A 71 -1.49 2.92 13.25
CA THR A 71 -1.81 4.13 14.04
C THR A 71 -1.31 4.02 15.48
N GLY A 72 -1.31 2.81 16.05
CA GLY A 72 -0.80 2.52 17.39
C GLY A 72 0.63 1.99 17.47
N ALA A 73 1.37 1.92 16.36
CA ALA A 73 2.69 1.32 16.33
C ALA A 73 3.72 2.18 17.08
N SER A 74 4.56 1.51 17.87
CA SER A 74 5.67 2.14 18.58
C SER A 74 6.76 2.59 17.61
N ARG A 75 7.62 3.51 18.07
CA ARG A 75 8.76 3.99 17.28
C ARG A 75 9.70 2.84 16.89
N GLU A 76 9.94 1.91 17.80
CA GLU A 76 10.80 0.76 17.59
C GLU A 76 10.25 -0.15 16.49
N GLU A 77 8.95 -0.47 16.53
CA GLU A 77 8.28 -1.26 15.49
C GLU A 77 8.35 -0.57 14.11
N LEU A 78 8.12 0.74 14.05
CA LEU A 78 8.23 1.50 12.80
C LEU A 78 9.66 1.51 12.25
N LEU A 79 10.67 1.66 13.10
CA LEU A 79 12.07 1.64 12.69
C LEU A 79 12.48 0.28 12.14
N GLU A 80 12.05 -0.80 12.79
CA GLU A 80 12.29 -2.15 12.31
C GLU A 80 11.62 -2.38 10.95
N LEU A 81 10.37 -1.94 10.81
CA LEU A 81 9.62 -2.06 9.57
C LEU A 81 10.31 -1.32 8.43
N PHE A 82 10.71 -0.06 8.64
CA PHE A 82 11.40 0.71 7.61
C PHE A 82 12.83 0.24 7.35
N ALA A 83 13.48 -0.46 8.27
CA ALA A 83 14.78 -1.08 8.00
C ALA A 83 14.66 -2.13 6.88
N ARG A 84 13.50 -2.80 6.77
CA ARG A 84 13.21 -3.81 5.72
C ARG A 84 13.14 -3.20 4.32
N ASN A 85 13.02 -1.88 4.18
CA ASN A 85 13.13 -1.20 2.88
C ASN A 85 14.47 -1.49 2.17
N ALA A 86 15.54 -1.81 2.90
CA ALA A 86 16.82 -2.16 2.30
C ALA A 86 16.78 -3.48 1.50
N GLY A 87 15.83 -4.37 1.81
CA GLY A 87 15.62 -5.65 1.11
C GLY A 87 14.65 -5.58 -0.06
N LEU A 88 13.91 -4.48 -0.22
CA LEU A 88 12.92 -4.31 -1.29
C LEU A 88 13.59 -3.95 -2.62
N VAL A 89 13.03 -4.48 -3.71
CA VAL A 89 13.49 -4.25 -5.08
C VAL A 89 12.46 -3.41 -5.82
N SER A 90 12.84 -2.18 -6.15
CA SER A 90 11.99 -1.21 -6.85
C SER A 90 10.65 -0.94 -6.15
N ALA A 91 10.60 -1.15 -4.83
CA ALA A 91 9.44 -0.89 -3.98
C ALA A 91 9.90 -0.26 -2.66
N ASN A 92 8.98 0.35 -1.93
CA ASN A 92 9.22 0.83 -0.57
C ASN A 92 7.96 0.68 0.29
N PHE A 93 8.18 0.42 1.58
CA PHE A 93 7.20 0.66 2.62
C PHE A 93 7.10 2.15 2.92
N SER A 94 5.88 2.64 2.99
CA SER A 94 5.55 4.02 3.31
C SER A 94 4.30 4.08 4.19
N VAL A 95 4.01 5.27 4.70
CA VAL A 95 2.86 5.51 5.57
C VAL A 95 2.00 6.55 4.92
N MET A 96 0.73 6.23 4.76
CA MET A 96 -0.28 7.15 4.28
C MET A 96 -1.40 7.28 5.29
N LYS A 97 -1.99 8.47 5.35
CA LYS A 97 -3.17 8.72 6.17
C LYS A 97 -4.41 8.31 5.42
N PHE A 98 -5.22 7.46 6.02
CA PHE A 98 -6.52 7.08 5.49
C PHE A 98 -7.62 7.60 6.42
N PRO A 99 -8.65 8.28 5.87
CA PRO A 99 -9.84 8.59 6.65
C PRO A 99 -10.62 7.29 6.87
N VAL A 100 -10.91 6.98 8.13
CA VAL A 100 -11.86 5.93 8.48
C VAL A 100 -13.21 6.59 8.67
N ALA A 101 -14.24 6.05 8.02
CA ALA A 101 -15.60 6.50 8.27
C ALA A 101 -15.90 6.25 9.75
N ALA A 102 -16.20 7.31 10.51
CA ALA A 102 -16.73 7.16 11.85
C ALA A 102 -17.96 6.24 11.76
N ASP A 103 -17.99 5.19 12.59
CA ASP A 103 -19.03 4.16 12.56
C ASP A 103 -20.40 4.77 12.28
N ALA A 104 -20.96 4.44 11.12
CA ALA A 104 -22.32 4.79 10.77
C ALA A 104 -23.29 3.90 11.56
N GLU A 105 -23.35 4.08 12.88
CA GLU A 105 -24.52 3.72 13.67
C GLU A 105 -25.61 4.80 13.47
N GLU A 106 -25.99 5.07 12.21
CA GLU A 106 -27.26 5.72 11.94
C GLU A 106 -28.36 4.66 12.13
N GLU A 107 -28.80 4.47 13.38
CA GLU A 107 -30.13 3.90 13.61
C GLU A 107 -31.13 4.73 12.78
N PRO A 108 -31.98 4.11 11.94
CA PRO A 108 -32.90 4.86 11.10
C PRO A 108 -33.91 5.58 11.99
N LEU A 109 -33.71 6.88 12.18
CA LEU A 109 -34.66 7.77 12.84
C LEU A 109 -35.94 7.80 12.00
N ILE A 110 -36.99 7.12 12.47
CA ILE A 110 -38.33 7.27 11.93
C ILE A 110 -38.81 8.67 12.33
N ILE A 111 -38.78 9.61 11.40
CA ILE A 111 -39.25 10.98 11.59
C ILE A 111 -40.78 10.97 11.50
N ASP A 112 -41.49 11.27 12.59
CA ASP A 112 -42.92 11.58 12.57
C ASP A 112 -43.09 13.04 12.10
N GLU A 113 -43.92 13.28 11.08
CA GLU A 113 -44.05 14.57 10.40
C GLU A 113 -44.47 15.69 11.38
N GLY A 114 -43.53 16.55 11.79
CA GLY A 114 -43.87 17.83 12.43
C GLY A 114 -42.87 18.43 13.42
N GLU A 115 -41.73 17.79 13.70
CA GLU A 115 -40.70 18.34 14.59
C GLU A 115 -39.54 18.96 13.77
N ASP A 116 -39.32 20.27 13.92
CA ASP A 116 -38.15 20.96 13.37
C ASP A 116 -36.90 20.39 14.07
N VAL A 117 -36.19 19.49 13.39
CA VAL A 117 -34.93 18.93 13.88
C VAL A 117 -33.84 19.97 13.64
N ASP A 118 -33.33 20.55 14.72
CA ASP A 118 -32.02 21.21 14.70
C ASP A 118 -30.98 20.13 14.34
N PHE A 119 -30.57 20.06 13.08
CA PHE A 119 -29.38 19.29 12.70
C PHE A 119 -28.20 19.90 13.44
N ALA A 120 -27.83 19.30 14.58
CA ALA A 120 -26.54 19.54 15.19
C ALA A 120 -25.50 19.09 14.15
N GLY A 121 -24.95 20.04 13.41
CA GLY A 121 -23.85 19.85 12.48
C GLY A 121 -22.56 19.52 13.21
N ASP A 122 -22.53 18.39 13.92
CA ASP A 122 -21.29 17.70 14.21
C ASP A 122 -20.95 16.90 12.94
N GLU A 123 -20.41 17.62 11.95
CA GLU A 123 -19.52 17.01 10.96
C GLU A 123 -18.33 16.48 11.75
N ALA A 124 -18.44 15.27 12.30
CA ALA A 124 -17.33 14.61 12.96
C ALA A 124 -16.18 14.54 11.94
N GLU A 125 -15.09 15.27 12.21
CA GLU A 125 -13.89 15.17 11.37
C GLU A 125 -13.50 13.69 11.29
N PRO A 126 -13.32 13.13 10.07
CA PRO A 126 -13.03 11.71 9.92
C PRO A 126 -11.72 11.39 10.66
N GLU A 127 -11.75 10.34 11.48
CA GLU A 127 -10.56 9.88 12.19
C GLU A 127 -9.53 9.39 11.17
N LEU A 128 -8.32 9.94 11.22
CA LEU A 128 -7.25 9.60 10.28
C LEU A 128 -6.37 8.50 10.88
N HIS A 129 -6.36 7.34 10.24
CA HIS A 129 -5.48 6.24 10.58
C HIS A 129 -4.20 6.29 9.75
N ASP A 130 -3.07 5.95 10.38
CA ASP A 130 -1.79 5.75 9.70
C ASP A 130 -1.77 4.32 9.15
N MET A 131 -1.80 4.20 7.82
CA MET A 131 -1.76 2.91 7.13
C MET A 131 -0.37 2.67 6.56
N LEU A 132 0.16 1.48 6.85
CA LEU A 132 1.32 0.95 6.17
C LEU A 132 0.92 0.55 4.75
N ILE A 133 1.67 1.06 3.78
CA ILE A 133 1.55 0.70 2.38
C ILE A 133 2.88 0.14 1.86
N ILE A 134 2.81 -0.71 0.85
CA ILE A 134 3.95 -0.98 -0.04
C ILE A 134 3.65 -0.37 -1.39
N GLN A 135 4.63 0.31 -1.99
CA GLN A 135 4.43 0.99 -3.26
C GLN A 135 5.65 0.88 -4.17
N THR A 136 5.39 0.94 -5.47
CA THR A 136 6.41 1.15 -6.50
C THR A 136 6.11 2.45 -7.25
N ARG A 137 7.16 3.16 -7.66
CA ARG A 137 7.06 4.39 -8.44
C ARG A 137 7.95 4.29 -9.66
N LEU A 138 7.37 4.53 -10.82
CA LEU A 138 8.02 4.36 -12.11
C LEU A 138 7.79 5.61 -12.97
N PRO A 139 8.73 5.94 -13.89
CA PRO A 139 8.42 6.87 -14.97
C PRO A 139 7.20 6.39 -15.74
N PHE A 140 6.33 7.30 -16.16
CA PHE A 140 5.10 6.97 -16.90
C PHE A 140 5.35 6.14 -18.15
N GLU A 141 6.45 6.40 -18.86
CA GLU A 141 6.84 5.65 -20.06
C GLU A 141 7.28 4.21 -19.77
N ALA A 142 7.60 3.89 -18.52
CA ALA A 142 8.08 2.57 -18.09
C ALA A 142 6.97 1.67 -17.53
N PHE A 143 5.74 2.17 -17.45
CA PHE A 143 4.59 1.42 -16.94
C PHE A 143 3.60 1.17 -18.08
N ALA A 144 3.38 -0.10 -18.43
CA ALA A 144 2.30 -0.49 -19.33
C ALA A 144 1.08 -0.90 -18.49
N PRO A 145 -0.15 -0.44 -18.82
CA PRO A 145 -1.36 -0.84 -18.12
C PRO A 145 -1.54 -2.36 -17.99
N GLU A 146 -1.14 -3.11 -19.01
CA GLU A 146 -1.23 -4.58 -19.04
C GLU A 146 -0.33 -5.27 -18.00
N ASP A 147 0.68 -4.57 -17.46
CA ASP A 147 1.58 -5.11 -16.44
C ASP A 147 1.06 -4.88 -15.02
N PHE A 148 -0.11 -4.24 -14.85
CA PHE A 148 -0.70 -3.90 -13.55
C PHE A 148 -0.73 -5.10 -12.59
N GLY A 149 -1.32 -6.22 -12.99
CA GLY A 149 -1.36 -7.43 -12.17
C GLY A 149 0.00 -7.97 -11.78
N GLY A 150 0.99 -7.86 -12.68
CA GLY A 150 2.38 -8.24 -12.40
C GLY A 150 3.01 -7.36 -11.31
N TYR A 151 2.76 -6.06 -11.34
CA TYR A 151 3.21 -5.14 -10.29
C TYR A 151 2.54 -5.44 -8.95
N ILE A 152 1.23 -5.69 -8.95
CA ILE A 152 0.49 -6.05 -7.73
C ILE A 152 1.05 -7.33 -7.10
N GLN A 153 1.19 -8.39 -7.90
CA GLN A 153 1.73 -9.67 -7.42
C GLN A 153 3.15 -9.53 -6.88
N ASN A 154 4.00 -8.76 -7.55
CA ASN A 154 5.36 -8.49 -7.08
C ASN A 154 5.38 -7.70 -5.76
N LEU A 155 4.49 -6.72 -5.60
CA LEU A 155 4.36 -5.97 -4.34
C LEU A 155 3.87 -6.87 -3.20
N LEU A 156 2.84 -7.68 -3.43
CA LEU A 156 2.32 -8.62 -2.44
C LEU A 156 3.36 -9.66 -2.05
N PHE A 157 4.10 -10.21 -3.02
CA PHE A 157 5.18 -11.16 -2.75
C PHE A 157 6.30 -10.54 -1.91
N GLN A 158 6.72 -9.30 -2.23
CA GLN A 158 7.74 -8.62 -1.44
C GLN A 158 7.26 -8.27 -0.04
N ALA A 159 5.99 -7.86 0.11
CA ALA A 159 5.38 -7.61 1.41
C ALA A 159 5.34 -8.89 2.25
N ASP A 160 4.87 -9.99 1.68
CA ASP A 160 4.82 -11.31 2.35
C ASP A 160 6.22 -11.74 2.79
N LEU A 161 7.19 -11.73 1.88
CA LEU A 161 8.57 -12.12 2.19
C LEU A 161 9.19 -11.28 3.30
N GLN A 162 8.99 -9.96 3.28
CA GLN A 162 9.59 -9.07 4.28
C GLN A 162 8.82 -9.08 5.60
N LEU A 163 7.51 -9.29 5.61
CA LEU A 163 6.70 -9.26 6.82
C LEU A 163 6.70 -10.61 7.57
N THR A 164 6.77 -11.74 6.86
CA THR A 164 6.80 -13.09 7.45
C THR A 164 8.17 -13.51 7.98
N GLN A 165 9.26 -12.92 7.48
CA GLN A 165 10.63 -13.21 7.97
C GLN A 165 10.82 -12.94 9.49
N ALA A 166 9.93 -12.18 10.12
CA ALA A 166 9.97 -11.93 11.56
C ALA A 166 9.49 -13.11 12.41
N ASP A 167 8.58 -13.95 11.88
CA ASP A 167 7.95 -15.02 12.65
C ASP A 167 8.82 -16.29 12.70
N ASP A 168 9.73 -16.48 11.74
CA ASP A 168 10.61 -17.65 11.68
C ASP A 168 11.92 -17.50 12.49
N ASP A 169 12.30 -16.28 12.84
CA ASP A 169 13.52 -16.03 13.65
C ASP A 169 13.28 -16.22 15.17
N GLU A 170 12.02 -16.39 15.61
CA GLU A 170 11.71 -16.70 17.02
C GLU A 170 11.62 -18.21 17.34
N GLU A 171 11.61 -19.10 16.33
CA GLU A 171 11.49 -20.56 16.55
C GLU A 171 12.53 -21.40 15.77
N GLY A 172 13.78 -20.92 15.73
CA GLY A 172 14.92 -21.60 15.09
C GLY A 172 16.03 -21.95 16.07
N GLY A 173 15.87 -23.09 16.75
CA GLY A 173 16.70 -23.59 17.84
C GLY A 173 18.21 -23.47 17.66
N LEU A 174 18.84 -23.18 18.81
CA LEU A 174 20.20 -23.59 19.18
C LEU A 174 20.57 -24.93 18.51
N THR A 175 21.31 -24.88 17.41
CA THR A 175 22.23 -25.97 17.11
C THR A 175 23.53 -25.60 17.79
N ASP A 176 23.75 -26.27 18.92
CA ASP A 176 25.05 -26.46 19.56
C ASP A 176 26.15 -26.53 18.49
N PHE A 177 26.92 -25.45 18.35
CA PHE A 177 28.27 -25.57 17.84
C PHE A 177 29.05 -26.24 18.96
N ASP A 178 28.96 -27.56 19.02
CA ASP A 178 29.81 -28.39 19.85
C ASP A 178 31.26 -27.98 19.56
N GLU A 179 31.88 -27.45 20.62
CA GLU A 179 33.32 -27.50 20.81
C GLU A 179 33.77 -28.98 20.72
N ASP A 180 35.00 -29.17 20.23
CA ASP A 180 35.76 -30.43 20.12
C ASP A 180 35.63 -31.16 18.77
N ASP A 181 36.64 -30.97 17.90
CA ASP A 181 37.75 -31.95 17.92
C ASP A 181 38.96 -31.48 17.09
N GLU A 182 40.05 -31.31 17.85
CA GLU A 182 41.41 -31.77 17.57
C GLU A 182 42.36 -30.90 16.73
N LEU A 183 43.38 -30.47 17.48
CA LEU A 183 44.68 -29.92 17.12
C LEU A 183 45.54 -30.90 16.30
N ASP A 184 46.72 -30.39 15.93
CA ASP A 184 47.91 -31.05 15.38
C ASP A 184 47.90 -31.14 13.82
N ASP A 185 48.95 -30.75 13.10
CA ASP A 185 50.36 -30.79 13.46
C ASP A 185 51.15 -29.84 12.54
N ASP A 186 52.22 -29.28 13.11
CA ASP A 186 53.33 -28.65 12.40
C ASP A 186 53.81 -29.47 11.20
N PHE A 187 54.10 -28.83 10.07
CA PHE A 187 55.27 -29.21 9.24
C PHE A 187 55.74 -28.01 8.40
N ASP A 188 56.82 -27.37 8.89
CA ASP A 188 57.80 -26.62 8.11
C ASP A 188 58.50 -27.54 7.09
N ASP A 189 58.61 -27.11 5.82
CA ASP A 189 59.87 -26.90 5.04
C ASP A 189 59.55 -26.33 3.64
#